data_AF-A0A945A6T5-F1
#
_entry.id   AF-A0A945A6T5-F1
#
_cell.length_a   1.000
_cell.length_b   1.000
_cell.length_c   1.000
_cell.angle_alpha   90.00
_cell.angle_beta   90.00
_cell.angle_gamma   90.00
#
_symmetry.space_group_name_H-M   'P 1'
#
loop_
_entity.id
_entity.type
_entity.pdbx_description
1 polymer ?
#
loop_
_entity_poly.entity_id
_entity_poly.type
_entity_poly.pdbx_seq_one_letter_code
_entity_poly.pdbx_strand_id
1 'polypeptide(L)'
;MLTGTVIWYNPVKGLGFINPDQGGDDVFVHMSALKASGLKVVKEGDMLTYELLLDEKTGKKAASNVTILKKDEASLLTSSSSKPKNRDEKKNQRVEQPKSDASAFSKLGLDAEIVKALGFLGYTLPTPIQSQAIPAVLNSKDLVGLAQTGTGKTAAFALPLIQQLLMNPIAIKGRSARAIILSPTRELALQIHEAFVSFGKRLPLNFTHAIGGAPIRKQMRDLSKGVDILVATPGRLEDLVDQKGLRLDETKFLVLDEADQMLDIGFLPAVKRIISKVNKDRQTLLFSATMSKEIKKLTETYLTDPVQVSVTPENSTVDKIEQSLMHLSKQ
;
A
#
# COMPACT_ATOMS: atom_id res chain seq x y z
N MET A 1 -27.63 -19.09 6.78
CA MET A 1 -26.27 -18.97 7.36
C MET A 1 -25.29 -19.74 6.52
N LEU A 2 -24.13 -19.17 6.26
CA LEU A 2 -22.98 -19.80 5.60
C LEU A 2 -22.05 -20.39 6.65
N THR A 3 -21.18 -21.31 6.22
CA THR A 3 -20.11 -21.87 7.05
C THR A 3 -18.74 -21.57 6.44
N GLY A 4 -17.72 -21.53 7.29
CA GLY A 4 -16.35 -21.33 6.85
C GLY A 4 -15.35 -21.45 7.98
N THR A 5 -14.08 -21.58 7.63
CA THR A 5 -12.99 -21.78 8.59
C THR A 5 -12.18 -20.50 8.75
N VAL A 6 -11.84 -20.13 9.99
CA VAL A 6 -10.97 -18.97 10.26
C VAL A 6 -9.58 -19.24 9.71
N ILE A 7 -9.14 -18.42 8.76
CA ILE A 7 -7.79 -18.47 8.17
C ILE A 7 -6.79 -17.92 9.16
N TRP A 8 -7.13 -16.79 9.78
CA TRP A 8 -6.38 -16.19 10.87
C TRP A 8 -7.25 -15.13 11.55
N TYR A 9 -6.96 -14.86 12.83
CA TYR A 9 -7.61 -13.80 13.59
C TYR A 9 -6.62 -13.19 14.57
N ASN A 10 -6.51 -11.86 14.55
CA ASN A 10 -5.68 -11.13 15.50
C ASN A 10 -6.56 -10.64 16.67
N PRO A 11 -6.43 -11.22 17.88
CA PRO A 11 -7.28 -10.86 19.01
C PRO A 11 -6.99 -9.47 19.58
N VAL A 12 -5.77 -8.94 19.38
CA VAL A 12 -5.39 -7.60 19.84
C VAL A 12 -5.98 -6.54 18.89
N LYS A 13 -5.90 -6.78 17.59
CA LYS A 13 -6.44 -5.87 16.55
C LYS A 13 -7.93 -6.06 16.30
N GLY A 14 -8.53 -7.15 16.77
CA GLY A 14 -9.94 -7.44 16.65
C GLY A 14 -10.41 -7.71 15.21
N LEU A 15 -9.56 -8.30 14.36
CA LEU A 15 -9.89 -8.54 12.95
C LEU A 15 -9.24 -9.82 12.42
N GLY A 16 -9.82 -10.39 11.36
CA GLY A 16 -9.33 -11.60 10.70
C GLY A 16 -10.10 -11.92 9.42
N PHE A 17 -9.91 -13.14 8.90
CA PHE A 17 -10.58 -13.63 7.69
C PHE A 17 -11.08 -15.06 7.83
N ILE A 18 -12.17 -15.36 7.13
CA ILE A 18 -12.83 -16.66 7.05
C ILE A 18 -12.77 -17.16 5.61
N ASN A 19 -12.36 -18.41 5.42
CA ASN A 19 -12.45 -19.10 4.14
C ASN A 19 -13.82 -19.80 4.03
N PRO A 20 -14.70 -19.42 3.07
CA PRO A 20 -16.03 -20.02 2.94
C PRO A 20 -15.99 -21.48 2.45
N ASP A 21 -16.76 -22.37 3.09
CA ASP A 21 -16.80 -23.80 2.70
C ASP A 21 -17.44 -24.01 1.31
N GLN A 22 -18.35 -23.12 0.91
CA GLN A 22 -18.98 -23.13 -0.42
C GLN A 22 -18.06 -22.58 -1.52
N GLY A 23 -16.82 -22.19 -1.18
CA GLY A 23 -15.88 -21.53 -2.07
C GLY A 23 -16.19 -20.04 -2.30
N GLY A 24 -15.23 -19.32 -2.87
CA GLY A 24 -15.30 -17.87 -3.13
C GLY A 24 -14.18 -17.09 -2.44
N ASP A 25 -14.26 -15.76 -2.51
CA ASP A 25 -13.27 -14.87 -1.86
C ASP A 25 -13.34 -14.96 -0.33
N ASP A 26 -12.20 -14.77 0.31
CA ASP A 26 -12.09 -14.71 1.77
C ASP A 26 -12.99 -13.60 2.36
N VAL A 27 -13.69 -13.94 3.43
CA VAL A 27 -14.68 -13.06 4.06
C VAL A 27 -14.06 -12.40 5.29
N PHE A 28 -14.12 -11.08 5.34
CA PHE A 28 -13.57 -10.31 6.45
C PHE A 28 -14.40 -10.50 7.73
N VAL A 29 -13.74 -10.71 8.88
CA VAL A 29 -14.41 -10.77 10.19
C VAL A 29 -13.79 -9.75 11.16
N HIS A 30 -14.65 -8.96 11.80
CA HIS A 30 -14.26 -7.96 12.79
C HIS A 30 -14.81 -8.31 14.18
N MET A 31 -14.16 -7.83 15.24
CA MET A 31 -14.55 -8.08 16.63
C MET A 31 -15.98 -7.63 16.94
N SER A 32 -16.48 -6.60 16.25
CA SER A 32 -17.88 -6.17 16.39
C SER A 32 -18.86 -7.27 15.97
N ALA A 33 -18.53 -8.06 14.94
CA ALA A 33 -19.34 -9.18 14.48
C ALA A 33 -19.29 -10.38 15.44
N LEU A 34 -18.18 -10.56 16.17
CA LEU A 34 -18.04 -11.58 17.22
C LEU A 34 -18.81 -11.20 18.50
N LYS A 35 -18.74 -9.93 18.89
CA LYS A 35 -19.40 -9.40 20.10
C LYS A 35 -20.92 -9.48 20.02
N ALA A 36 -21.50 -9.27 18.83
CA ALA A 36 -22.94 -9.39 18.61
C ALA A 36 -23.48 -10.80 18.95
N SER A 37 -22.63 -11.81 18.90
CA SER A 37 -22.95 -13.21 19.20
C SER A 37 -22.41 -13.69 20.56
N GLY A 38 -21.87 -12.80 21.38
CA GLY A 38 -21.29 -13.14 22.69
C GLY A 38 -19.89 -13.79 22.66
N LEU A 39 -19.23 -13.87 21.49
CA LEU A 39 -17.88 -14.41 21.35
C LEU A 39 -16.83 -13.35 21.67
N LYS A 40 -15.84 -13.70 22.50
CA LYS A 40 -14.73 -12.80 22.86
C LYS A 40 -13.57 -12.84 21.85
N VAL A 41 -13.23 -14.02 21.34
CA VAL A 41 -12.11 -14.27 20.40
C VAL A 41 -12.42 -15.52 19.57
N VAL A 42 -11.92 -15.57 18.34
CA VAL A 42 -11.84 -16.79 17.50
C VAL A 42 -10.38 -17.10 17.18
N LYS A 43 -10.05 -18.36 16.91
CA LYS A 43 -8.70 -18.84 16.58
C LYS A 43 -8.63 -19.34 15.15
N GLU A 44 -7.43 -19.34 14.58
CA GLU A 44 -7.15 -20.02 13.31
C GLU A 44 -7.59 -21.49 13.38
N GLY A 45 -8.33 -21.94 12.37
CA GLY A 45 -8.92 -23.27 12.30
C GLY A 45 -10.31 -23.42 12.95
N ASP A 46 -10.83 -22.40 13.64
CA ASP A 46 -12.21 -22.45 14.15
C ASP A 46 -13.21 -22.46 12.99
N MET A 47 -14.21 -23.34 13.05
CA MET A 47 -15.33 -23.34 12.10
C MET A 47 -16.43 -22.42 12.61
N LEU A 48 -16.87 -21.51 11.74
CA LEU A 48 -17.85 -20.49 12.03
C LEU A 48 -19.08 -20.64 11.14
N THR A 49 -20.25 -20.38 11.71
CA THR A 49 -21.43 -19.96 10.98
C THR A 49 -21.48 -18.45 10.93
N TYR A 50 -21.88 -17.88 9.79
CA TYR A 50 -21.99 -16.44 9.62
C TYR A 50 -23.02 -16.09 8.55
N GLU A 51 -23.46 -14.84 8.56
CA GLU A 51 -24.25 -14.23 7.50
C GLU A 51 -23.37 -13.27 6.71
N LEU A 52 -23.48 -13.35 5.38
CA LEU A 52 -22.69 -12.52 4.49
C LEU A 52 -23.35 -11.16 4.37
N LEU A 53 -22.69 -10.14 4.94
CA LEU A 53 -23.00 -8.76 4.64
C LEU A 53 -22.14 -8.35 3.45
N LEU A 54 -22.81 -8.02 2.35
CA LEU A 54 -22.19 -7.26 1.29
C LEU A 54 -22.16 -5.81 1.74
N ASP A 55 -20.96 -5.25 1.90
CA ASP A 55 -20.84 -3.82 2.08
C ASP A 55 -21.22 -3.15 0.75
N GLU A 56 -22.45 -2.64 0.69
CA GLU A 56 -23.01 -1.95 -0.49
C GLU A 56 -22.14 -0.78 -0.97
N LYS A 57 -21.20 -0.28 -0.15
CA LYS A 57 -20.33 0.85 -0.47
C LYS A 57 -18.97 0.46 -1.05
N THR A 58 -18.44 -0.73 -0.70
CA THR A 58 -17.11 -1.21 -1.12
C THR A 58 -17.14 -2.48 -1.96
N GLY A 59 -18.30 -3.17 -2.03
CA GLY A 59 -18.45 -4.47 -2.69
C GLY A 59 -17.73 -5.61 -1.97
N LYS A 60 -17.09 -5.35 -0.83
CA LYS A 60 -16.36 -6.36 -0.05
C LYS A 60 -17.32 -7.15 0.84
N LYS A 61 -17.02 -8.43 1.01
CA LYS A 61 -17.82 -9.38 1.80
C LYS A 61 -17.34 -9.36 3.24
N ALA A 62 -18.24 -9.08 4.18
CA ALA A 62 -17.98 -9.11 5.61
C ALA A 62 -18.88 -10.13 6.30
N ALA A 63 -18.35 -10.77 7.34
CA ALA A 63 -19.09 -11.70 8.18
C ALA A 63 -19.86 -10.93 9.25
N SER A 64 -21.12 -11.31 9.45
CA SER A 64 -22.01 -10.85 10.51
C SER A 64 -22.70 -12.02 11.18
N ASN A 65 -23.28 -11.82 12.37
CA ASN A 65 -23.96 -12.86 13.13
C ASN A 65 -23.11 -14.14 13.25
N VAL A 66 -21.86 -13.97 13.69
CA VAL A 66 -20.83 -15.02 13.66
C VAL A 66 -20.94 -15.94 14.88
N THR A 67 -21.01 -17.25 14.69
CA THR A 67 -21.10 -18.25 15.79
C THR A 67 -20.13 -19.42 15.56
N ILE A 68 -19.48 -19.92 16.62
CA ILE A 68 -18.58 -21.08 16.53
C ILE A 68 -19.41 -22.35 16.44
N LEU A 69 -19.16 -23.17 15.41
CA LEU A 69 -19.69 -24.53 15.31
C LEU A 69 -18.93 -25.43 16.28
N LYS A 70 -19.65 -26.07 17.21
CA LYS A 70 -19.06 -27.09 18.07
C LYS A 70 -18.76 -28.34 17.24
N LYS A 71 -17.67 -29.05 17.56
CA LYS A 71 -17.20 -30.25 16.83
C LYS A 71 -18.28 -31.31 16.63
N ASP A 72 -19.26 -31.40 17.53
CA ASP A 72 -20.35 -32.37 17.46
C ASP A 72 -21.46 -31.99 16.46
N GLU A 73 -21.55 -30.72 16.05
CA GLU A 73 -22.53 -30.21 15.07
C GLU A 73 -21.98 -30.19 13.63
N ALA A 74 -20.65 -30.10 13.48
CA ALA A 74 -19.98 -30.13 12.18
C ALA A 74 -20.10 -31.48 11.44
N SER A 75 -20.28 -32.57 12.20
CA SER A 75 -20.50 -33.92 11.66
C SER A 75 -21.92 -34.15 11.13
N LEU A 76 -22.90 -33.37 11.60
CA LEU A 76 -24.32 -33.49 11.20
C LEU A 76 -24.61 -32.78 9.87
N LEU A 77 -23.98 -31.62 9.64
CA LEU A 77 -24.16 -30.82 8.40
C LEU A 77 -23.54 -31.46 7.15
N THR A 78 -22.57 -32.37 7.32
CA THR A 78 -21.96 -33.12 6.21
C THR A 78 -22.80 -34.33 5.75
N SER A 79 -23.89 -34.66 6.47
CA SER A 79 -24.71 -35.85 6.20
C SER A 79 -25.96 -35.61 5.33
N SER A 80 -26.33 -34.35 5.05
CA SER A 80 -27.52 -34.01 4.26
C SER A 80 -27.20 -33.20 3.00
N SER A 81 -26.49 -33.80 2.05
CA SER A 81 -26.52 -33.41 0.64
C SER A 81 -26.15 -34.61 -0.22
N SER A 82 -27.19 -35.25 -0.75
CA SER A 82 -27.15 -36.34 -1.72
C SER A 82 -26.31 -35.99 -2.94
N LYS A 83 -25.41 -36.90 -3.32
CA LYS A 83 -24.62 -36.91 -4.57
C LYS A 83 -25.44 -36.51 -5.80
N PRO A 84 -24.80 -35.82 -6.75
CA PRO A 84 -24.78 -36.35 -8.11
C PRO A 84 -23.34 -36.60 -8.60
N LYS A 85 -23.22 -37.80 -9.16
CA LYS A 85 -22.24 -38.35 -10.11
C LYS A 85 -21.06 -37.45 -10.54
N ASN A 86 -19.88 -37.94 -10.15
CA ASN A 86 -18.57 -37.71 -10.76
C ASN A 86 -18.60 -37.79 -12.30
N ARG A 87 -18.26 -36.67 -12.96
CA ARG A 87 -17.30 -36.62 -14.07
C ARG A 87 -16.83 -35.18 -14.23
N ASP A 88 -15.52 -35.01 -14.11
CA ASP A 88 -14.72 -33.86 -14.52
C ASP A 88 -15.02 -32.52 -13.87
N GLU A 89 -14.40 -32.25 -12.70
CA GLU A 89 -13.86 -30.92 -12.36
C GLU A 89 -12.99 -30.97 -11.09
N LYS A 90 -11.81 -31.61 -11.18
CA LYS A 90 -10.69 -31.29 -10.28
C LYS A 90 -10.09 -29.94 -10.75
N LYS A 91 -10.73 -28.83 -10.40
CA LYS A 91 -10.03 -27.52 -10.42
C LYS A 91 -9.12 -27.48 -9.21
N ASN A 92 -7.83 -27.75 -9.47
CA ASN A 92 -6.71 -27.46 -8.56
C ASN A 92 -6.87 -26.04 -7.97
N GLN A 93 -7.35 -25.92 -6.73
CA GLN A 93 -7.06 -24.74 -5.92
C GLN A 93 -5.59 -24.87 -5.50
N ARG A 94 -4.68 -24.40 -6.36
CA ARG A 94 -3.29 -24.17 -5.95
C ARG A 94 -3.33 -23.08 -4.89
N VAL A 95 -3.13 -23.46 -3.63
CA VAL A 95 -2.74 -22.51 -2.59
C VAL A 95 -1.50 -21.79 -3.12
N GLU A 96 -1.66 -20.51 -3.45
CA GLU A 96 -0.56 -19.69 -3.93
C GLU A 96 0.52 -19.73 -2.83
N GLN A 97 1.72 -20.21 -3.15
CA GLN A 97 2.85 -20.23 -2.23
C GLN A 97 3.69 -18.95 -2.41
N PRO A 98 4.33 -18.44 -1.34
CA PRO A 98 5.24 -17.31 -1.46
C PRO A 98 6.37 -17.66 -2.43
N LYS A 99 6.74 -16.69 -3.27
CA LYS A 99 7.84 -16.81 -4.25
C LYS A 99 9.21 -16.79 -3.58
N SER A 100 9.31 -16.22 -2.38
CA SER A 100 10.54 -16.01 -1.64
C SER A 100 10.31 -15.94 -0.13
N ASP A 101 11.39 -16.12 0.64
CA ASP A 101 11.39 -15.79 2.07
C ASP A 101 11.74 -14.30 2.27
N ALA A 102 10.77 -13.53 2.75
CA ALA A 102 10.90 -12.11 3.08
C ALA A 102 11.13 -11.86 4.58
N SER A 103 11.44 -12.90 5.38
CA SER A 103 11.58 -12.82 6.85
C SER A 103 12.53 -11.73 7.33
N ALA A 104 13.54 -11.36 6.53
CA ALA A 104 14.45 -10.25 6.84
C ALA A 104 13.73 -8.90 7.03
N PHE A 105 12.62 -8.66 6.34
CA PHE A 105 11.81 -7.44 6.48
C PHE A 105 11.10 -7.33 7.84
N SER A 106 10.84 -8.46 8.52
CA SER A 106 10.25 -8.44 9.87
C SER A 106 11.15 -7.74 10.89
N LYS A 107 12.48 -7.83 10.71
CA LYS A 107 13.47 -7.17 11.56
C LYS A 107 13.44 -5.65 11.45
N LEU A 108 12.81 -5.12 10.41
CA LEU A 108 12.62 -3.67 10.21
C LEU A 108 11.37 -3.12 10.92
N GLY A 109 10.63 -3.97 11.65
CA GLY A 109 9.40 -3.58 12.36
C GLY A 109 8.13 -3.65 11.52
N LEU A 110 8.17 -4.33 10.36
CA LEU A 110 7.00 -4.54 9.51
C LEU A 110 6.10 -5.67 10.03
N ASP A 111 4.80 -5.49 9.87
CA ASP A 111 3.74 -6.40 10.25
C ASP A 111 3.79 -7.68 9.42
N ALA A 112 3.43 -8.81 10.05
CA ALA A 112 3.52 -10.12 9.44
C ALA A 112 2.74 -10.23 8.12
N GLU A 113 1.59 -9.56 7.98
CA GLU A 113 0.81 -9.59 6.74
C GLU A 113 1.51 -8.84 5.60
N ILE A 114 2.21 -7.74 5.90
CA ILE A 114 3.02 -7.00 4.92
C ILE A 114 4.22 -7.84 4.52
N VAL A 115 4.93 -8.45 5.48
CA VAL A 115 6.06 -9.35 5.21
C VAL A 115 5.63 -10.56 4.37
N LYS A 116 4.46 -11.13 4.65
CA LYS A 116 3.88 -12.21 3.87
C LYS A 116 3.57 -11.77 2.43
N ALA A 117 2.98 -10.58 2.25
CA ALA A 117 2.73 -10.00 0.92
C ALA A 117 4.04 -9.82 0.13
N LEU A 118 5.12 -9.38 0.78
CA LEU A 118 6.45 -9.27 0.18
C LEU A 118 6.98 -10.62 -0.32
N GLY A 119 6.78 -11.71 0.43
CA GLY A 119 7.14 -13.07 0.00
C GLY A 119 6.42 -13.51 -1.29
N PHE A 120 5.14 -13.13 -1.46
CA PHE A 120 4.42 -13.37 -2.72
C PHE A 120 4.91 -12.53 -3.90
N LEU A 121 5.48 -11.36 -3.61
CA LEU A 121 6.05 -10.45 -4.61
C LEU A 121 7.49 -10.80 -4.99
N GLY A 122 8.12 -11.76 -4.30
CA GLY A 122 9.49 -12.19 -4.60
C GLY A 122 10.58 -11.40 -3.87
N TYR A 123 10.22 -10.60 -2.86
CA TYR A 123 11.20 -9.87 -2.04
C TYR A 123 11.92 -10.84 -1.09
N THR A 124 13.23 -10.66 -0.95
CA THR A 124 14.06 -11.49 -0.07
C THR A 124 14.71 -10.65 1.02
N LEU A 125 15.71 -9.85 0.64
CA LEU A 125 16.48 -9.00 1.54
C LEU A 125 16.13 -7.52 1.31
N PRO A 126 16.05 -6.72 2.39
CA PRO A 126 15.87 -5.28 2.25
C PRO A 126 17.13 -4.64 1.67
N THR A 127 16.95 -3.69 0.75
CA THR A 127 18.06 -2.87 0.23
C THR A 127 18.59 -1.92 1.33
N PRO A 128 19.79 -1.32 1.17
CA PRO A 128 20.34 -0.42 2.19
C PRO A 128 19.43 0.78 2.50
N ILE A 129 18.75 1.33 1.48
CA ILE A 129 17.81 2.45 1.68
C ILE A 129 16.56 1.98 2.43
N GLN A 130 16.07 0.77 2.17
CA GLN A 130 14.93 0.19 2.89
C GLN A 130 15.28 -0.10 4.36
N SER A 131 16.45 -0.69 4.60
CA SER A 131 16.90 -1.06 5.96
C SER A 131 17.03 0.16 6.88
N GLN A 132 17.44 1.30 6.35
CA GLN A 132 17.60 2.53 7.12
C GLN A 132 16.32 3.38 7.18
N ALA A 133 15.59 3.49 6.07
CA ALA A 133 14.42 4.35 5.99
C ALA A 133 13.20 3.76 6.69
N ILE A 134 12.92 2.45 6.52
CA ILE A 134 11.69 1.84 7.04
C ILE A 134 11.54 2.04 8.56
N PRO A 135 12.55 1.75 9.40
CA PRO A 135 12.43 1.99 10.84
C PRO A 135 12.23 3.47 11.20
N ALA A 136 12.91 4.39 10.50
CA ALA A 136 12.76 5.82 10.73
C ALA A 136 11.34 6.30 10.42
N VAL A 137 10.78 5.86 9.29
CA VAL A 137 9.40 6.21 8.89
C VAL A 137 8.38 5.64 9.88
N LEU A 138 8.54 4.38 10.31
CA LEU A 138 7.66 3.76 11.31
C LEU A 138 7.66 4.48 12.65
N ASN A 139 8.79 5.09 13.03
CA ASN A 139 8.92 5.93 14.22
C ASN A 139 8.39 7.36 14.01
N SER A 140 7.60 7.59 12.95
CA SER A 140 6.96 8.87 12.64
C SER A 140 7.93 10.03 12.45
N LYS A 141 9.19 9.76 12.07
CA LYS A 141 10.17 10.80 11.74
C LYS A 141 10.06 11.23 10.29
N ASP A 142 10.21 12.52 10.03
CA ASP A 142 10.46 12.99 8.67
C ASP A 142 11.78 12.40 8.16
N LEU A 143 11.90 12.26 6.85
CA LEU A 143 13.04 11.59 6.25
C LEU A 143 13.50 12.25 4.96
N VAL A 144 14.80 12.30 4.78
CA VAL A 144 15.45 12.65 3.52
C VAL A 144 16.27 11.45 3.07
N GLY A 145 15.83 10.80 2.00
CA GLY A 145 16.48 9.65 1.38
C GLY A 145 17.26 10.05 0.13
N LEU A 146 18.58 9.99 0.21
CA LEU A 146 19.48 10.19 -0.92
C LEU A 146 19.86 8.84 -1.53
N ALA A 147 19.23 8.50 -2.66
CA ALA A 147 19.52 7.27 -3.39
C ALA A 147 19.11 7.40 -4.87
N GLN A 148 19.85 6.72 -5.76
CA GLN A 148 19.54 6.66 -7.19
C GLN A 148 18.29 5.81 -7.46
N THR A 149 17.69 5.99 -8.65
CA THR A 149 16.60 5.14 -9.13
C THR A 149 17.01 3.66 -9.15
N GLY A 150 16.06 2.75 -8.92
CA GLY A 150 16.34 1.30 -8.88
C GLY A 150 16.94 0.78 -7.56
N THR A 151 17.22 1.64 -6.58
CA THR A 151 17.72 1.23 -5.24
C THR A 151 16.63 0.72 -4.29
N GLY A 152 15.37 0.70 -4.73
CA GLY A 152 14.24 0.25 -3.92
C GLY A 152 13.58 1.33 -3.05
N LYS A 153 13.77 2.62 -3.39
CA LYS A 153 13.13 3.79 -2.74
C LYS A 153 11.62 3.62 -2.55
N THR A 154 10.91 3.13 -3.57
CA THR A 154 9.46 2.97 -3.52
C THR A 154 9.00 2.08 -2.37
N ALA A 155 9.60 0.92 -2.17
CA ALA A 155 9.27 0.05 -1.03
C ALA A 155 9.71 0.67 0.31
N ALA A 156 10.79 1.45 0.32
CA ALA A 156 11.32 2.11 1.52
C ALA A 156 10.32 3.09 2.16
N PHE A 157 9.51 3.79 1.36
CA PHE A 157 8.42 4.62 1.88
C PHE A 157 7.05 3.93 1.83
N ALA A 158 6.74 3.11 0.83
CA ALA A 158 5.41 2.56 0.66
C ALA A 158 5.03 1.57 1.77
N LEU A 159 5.95 0.68 2.16
CA LEU A 159 5.70 -0.34 3.19
C LEU A 159 5.37 0.26 4.56
N PRO A 160 6.19 1.17 5.13
CA PRO A 160 5.88 1.78 6.42
C PRO A 160 4.64 2.67 6.36
N LEU A 161 4.37 3.36 5.23
CA LEU A 161 3.14 4.14 5.06
C LEU A 161 1.89 3.26 5.06
N ILE A 162 1.90 2.17 4.29
CA ILE A 162 0.80 1.19 4.29
C ILE A 162 0.56 0.68 5.71
N GLN A 163 1.62 0.33 6.44
CA GLN A 163 1.51 -0.11 7.82
C GLN A 163 0.88 0.95 8.73
N GLN A 164 1.37 2.19 8.71
CA GLN A 164 0.84 3.27 9.54
C GLN A 164 -0.63 3.55 9.21
N LEU A 165 -1.02 3.47 7.94
CA LEU A 165 -2.40 3.66 7.53
C LEU A 165 -3.33 2.55 8.03
N LEU A 166 -2.84 1.30 8.04
CA LEU A 166 -3.55 0.14 8.59
C LEU A 166 -3.67 0.19 10.11
N MET A 167 -2.62 0.65 10.80
CA MET A 167 -2.59 0.74 12.26
C MET A 167 -3.46 1.87 12.81
N ASN A 168 -3.80 2.86 11.97
CA ASN A 168 -4.61 4.01 12.34
C ASN A 168 -5.84 4.12 11.43
N PRO A 169 -6.80 3.18 11.51
CA PRO A 169 -8.00 3.23 10.68
C PRO A 169 -8.85 4.44 11.07
N ILE A 170 -9.02 5.37 10.14
CA ILE A 170 -9.88 6.54 10.29
C ILE A 170 -10.91 6.57 9.17
N ALA A 171 -12.08 7.17 9.43
CA ALA A 171 -13.06 7.39 8.39
C ALA A 171 -12.50 8.36 7.34
N ILE A 172 -12.42 7.90 6.09
CA ILE A 172 -11.92 8.70 4.98
C ILE A 172 -12.97 9.77 4.63
N LYS A 173 -12.55 11.03 4.57
CA LYS A 173 -13.45 12.11 4.16
C LYS A 173 -13.51 12.19 2.63
N GLY A 174 -14.68 12.52 2.10
CA GLY A 174 -14.85 12.71 0.66
C GLY A 174 -13.91 13.77 0.09
N ARG A 175 -13.43 13.56 -1.15
CA ARG A 175 -12.48 14.45 -1.85
C ARG A 175 -11.21 14.68 -1.03
N SER A 176 -10.66 13.65 -0.39
CA SER A 176 -9.42 13.76 0.39
C SER A 176 -8.54 12.53 0.22
N ALA A 177 -7.26 12.66 0.60
CA ALA A 177 -6.30 11.58 0.63
C ALA A 177 -5.53 11.61 1.95
N ARG A 178 -5.38 10.45 2.61
CA ARG A 178 -4.60 10.36 3.87
C ARG A 178 -3.10 10.45 3.62
N ALA A 179 -2.64 9.87 2.52
CA ALA A 179 -1.26 9.94 2.04
C ALA A 179 -1.21 10.44 0.60
N ILE A 180 -0.30 11.36 0.32
CA ILE A 180 -0.04 11.88 -1.03
C ILE A 180 1.42 11.62 -1.39
N ILE A 181 1.63 11.02 -2.56
CA ILE A 181 2.96 10.78 -3.12
C ILE A 181 3.07 11.57 -4.42
N LEU A 182 3.97 12.54 -4.43
CA LEU A 182 4.29 13.33 -5.61
C LEU A 182 5.45 12.70 -6.37
N SER A 183 5.29 12.56 -7.68
CA SER A 183 6.29 12.05 -8.61
C SER A 183 6.38 12.98 -9.83
N PRO A 184 7.56 13.19 -10.42
CA PRO A 184 7.78 14.16 -11.49
C PRO A 184 7.02 13.83 -12.77
N THR A 185 6.95 12.56 -13.16
CA THR A 185 6.36 12.13 -14.44
C THR A 185 5.17 11.21 -14.25
N ARG A 186 4.38 11.06 -15.32
CA ARG A 186 3.19 10.20 -15.33
C ARG A 186 3.60 8.74 -15.20
N GLU A 187 4.68 8.37 -15.88
CA GLU A 187 5.23 7.03 -15.96
C GLU A 187 5.72 6.59 -14.58
N LEU A 188 6.52 7.43 -13.91
CA LEU A 188 6.99 7.16 -12.55
C LEU A 188 5.84 7.11 -11.54
N ALA A 189 4.86 8.01 -11.67
CA ALA A 189 3.68 7.99 -10.81
C ALA A 189 2.85 6.70 -10.98
N LEU A 190 2.71 6.18 -12.21
CA LEU A 190 2.03 4.90 -12.46
C LEU A 190 2.81 3.73 -11.86
N GLN A 191 4.13 3.69 -12.01
CA GLN A 191 4.97 2.65 -11.41
C GLN A 191 4.85 2.63 -9.88
N ILE A 192 4.88 3.81 -9.23
CA ILE A 192 4.69 3.92 -7.78
C ILE A 192 3.27 3.47 -7.38
N HIS A 193 2.25 3.88 -8.12
CA HIS A 193 0.87 3.45 -7.89
C HIS A 193 0.72 1.92 -7.99
N GLU A 194 1.28 1.30 -9.01
CA GLU A 194 1.28 -0.17 -9.18
C GLU A 194 2.01 -0.89 -8.05
N ALA A 195 3.12 -0.31 -7.55
CA ALA A 195 3.81 -0.83 -6.38
C ALA A 195 2.91 -0.81 -5.13
N PHE A 196 2.25 0.32 -4.85
CA PHE A 196 1.29 0.43 -3.74
C PHE A 196 0.14 -0.57 -3.85
N VAL A 197 -0.46 -0.71 -5.04
CA VAL A 197 -1.52 -1.69 -5.30
C VAL A 197 -1.01 -3.12 -5.07
N SER A 198 0.22 -3.42 -5.49
CA SER A 198 0.83 -4.74 -5.31
C SER A 198 1.10 -5.07 -3.84
N PHE A 199 1.69 -4.13 -3.10
CA PHE A 199 1.91 -4.28 -1.64
C PHE A 199 0.58 -4.35 -0.88
N GLY A 200 -0.42 -3.60 -1.34
CA GLY A 200 -1.73 -3.44 -0.73
C GLY A 200 -2.80 -4.44 -1.17
N LYS A 201 -2.49 -5.39 -2.07
CA LYS A 201 -3.49 -6.22 -2.78
C LYS A 201 -4.50 -6.91 -1.86
N ARG A 202 -4.07 -7.32 -0.66
CA ARG A 202 -4.89 -8.04 0.33
C ARG A 202 -5.31 -7.18 1.52
N LEU A 203 -5.12 -5.87 1.43
CA LEU A 203 -5.32 -4.93 2.54
C LEU A 203 -6.57 -4.08 2.32
N PRO A 204 -7.25 -3.64 3.39
CA PRO A 204 -8.44 -2.80 3.31
C PRO A 204 -8.12 -1.32 3.04
N LEU A 205 -7.18 -1.03 2.14
CA LEU A 205 -6.79 0.32 1.75
C LEU A 205 -7.23 0.60 0.31
N ASN A 206 -7.54 1.86 0.04
CA ASN A 206 -7.91 2.36 -1.28
C ASN A 206 -6.77 3.17 -1.87
N PHE A 207 -6.37 2.80 -3.09
CA PHE A 207 -5.29 3.43 -3.83
C PHE A 207 -5.86 4.05 -5.11
N THR A 208 -5.38 5.24 -5.46
CA THR A 208 -5.66 5.83 -6.77
C THR A 208 -4.50 6.71 -7.23
N HIS A 209 -4.58 7.19 -8.46
CA HIS A 209 -3.60 8.11 -9.01
C HIS A 209 -4.23 9.33 -9.69
N ALA A 210 -3.51 10.45 -9.68
CA ALA A 210 -3.88 11.69 -10.33
C ALA A 210 -2.76 12.18 -11.24
N ILE A 211 -2.83 11.80 -12.51
CA ILE A 211 -1.82 12.12 -13.52
C ILE A 211 -2.46 12.73 -14.78
N GLY A 212 -1.65 13.39 -15.61
CA GLY A 212 -2.08 13.92 -16.90
C GLY A 212 -2.60 12.86 -17.88
N GLY A 213 -3.23 13.28 -18.98
CA GLY A 213 -3.64 12.41 -20.10
C GLY A 213 -4.96 11.64 -19.91
N ALA A 214 -5.51 11.57 -18.69
CA ALA A 214 -6.89 11.12 -18.46
C ALA A 214 -7.82 12.33 -18.18
N PRO A 215 -9.13 12.24 -18.51
CA PRO A 215 -10.10 13.29 -18.20
C PRO A 215 -10.15 13.59 -16.69
N ILE A 216 -10.01 14.87 -16.32
CA ILE A 216 -9.96 15.26 -14.90
C ILE A 216 -11.24 14.90 -14.14
N ARG A 217 -12.40 15.00 -14.80
CA ARG A 217 -13.71 14.61 -14.22
C ARG A 217 -13.77 13.16 -13.77
N LYS A 218 -13.04 12.25 -14.45
CA LYS A 218 -12.93 10.85 -14.01
C LYS A 218 -12.17 10.78 -12.68
N GLN A 219 -11.02 11.44 -12.59
CA GLN A 219 -10.22 11.48 -11.36
C GLN A 219 -10.98 12.13 -10.20
N MET A 220 -11.75 13.19 -10.45
CA MET A 220 -12.63 13.78 -9.42
C MET A 220 -13.68 12.79 -8.90
N ARG A 221 -14.23 11.96 -9.79
CA ARG A 221 -15.19 10.90 -9.40
C ARG A 221 -14.51 9.83 -8.57
N ASP A 222 -13.34 9.37 -9.01
CA ASP A 222 -12.53 8.36 -8.32
C ASP A 222 -12.13 8.86 -6.91
N LEU A 223 -11.93 10.17 -6.74
CA LEU A 223 -11.62 10.82 -5.46
C LEU A 223 -12.84 11.24 -4.63
N SER A 224 -14.07 11.12 -5.15
CA SER A 224 -15.27 11.68 -4.52
C SER A 224 -15.52 11.16 -3.10
N LYS A 225 -15.26 9.86 -2.86
CA LYS A 225 -15.35 9.20 -1.55
C LYS A 225 -14.09 9.36 -0.69
N GLY A 226 -13.02 9.91 -1.27
CA GLY A 226 -11.69 9.96 -0.69
C GLY A 226 -10.95 8.63 -0.80
N VAL A 227 -9.63 8.67 -0.56
CA VAL A 227 -8.74 7.50 -0.65
C VAL A 227 -7.74 7.46 0.50
N ASP A 228 -7.13 6.29 0.73
CA ASP A 228 -6.02 6.18 1.68
C ASP A 228 -4.74 6.73 1.06
N ILE A 229 -4.42 6.32 -0.17
CA ILE A 229 -3.19 6.69 -0.86
C ILE A 229 -3.52 7.26 -2.24
N LEU A 230 -2.97 8.44 -2.51
CA LEU A 230 -3.01 9.11 -3.80
C LEU A 230 -1.59 9.32 -4.34
N VAL A 231 -1.28 8.74 -5.50
CA VAL A 231 -0.04 9.02 -6.23
C VAL A 231 -0.32 10.03 -7.33
N ALA A 232 0.41 11.14 -7.42
CA ALA A 232 0.08 12.21 -8.34
C ALA A 232 1.30 12.88 -8.97
N THR A 233 1.10 13.48 -10.14
CA THR A 233 2.02 14.49 -10.65
C THR A 233 1.63 15.88 -10.11
N PRO A 234 2.60 16.78 -9.81
CA PRO A 234 2.31 18.06 -9.18
C PRO A 234 1.23 18.89 -9.90
N GLY A 235 1.37 19.07 -11.22
CA GLY A 235 0.41 19.86 -12.00
C GLY A 235 -1.01 19.30 -11.95
N ARG A 236 -1.18 17.99 -12.07
CA ARG A 236 -2.53 17.38 -12.01
C ARG A 236 -3.12 17.46 -10.60
N LEU A 237 -2.31 17.33 -9.57
CA LEU A 237 -2.78 17.50 -8.19
C LEU A 237 -3.29 18.94 -7.97
N GLU A 238 -2.56 19.94 -8.44
CA GLU A 238 -3.00 21.34 -8.38
C GLU A 238 -4.32 21.56 -9.11
N ASP A 239 -4.47 21.07 -10.33
CA ASP A 239 -5.72 21.19 -11.10
C ASP A 239 -6.92 20.63 -10.32
N LEU A 240 -6.75 19.48 -9.66
CA LEU A 240 -7.81 18.85 -8.87
C LEU A 240 -8.18 19.67 -7.64
N VAL A 241 -7.20 20.29 -7.00
CA VAL A 241 -7.43 21.16 -5.84
C VAL A 241 -8.13 22.44 -6.27
N ASP A 242 -7.67 23.07 -7.34
CA ASP A 242 -8.21 24.34 -7.84
C ASP A 242 -9.65 24.16 -8.38
N GLN A 243 -9.95 23.01 -8.98
CA GLN A 243 -11.31 22.63 -9.39
C GLN A 243 -12.17 22.06 -8.24
N LYS A 244 -11.72 22.14 -6.98
CA LYS A 244 -12.43 21.66 -5.78
C LYS A 244 -12.76 20.16 -5.81
N GLY A 245 -12.04 19.38 -6.61
CA GLY A 245 -12.12 17.94 -6.72
C GLY A 245 -11.35 17.19 -5.63
N LEU A 246 -10.35 17.85 -5.04
CA LEU A 246 -9.54 17.33 -3.95
C LEU A 246 -9.26 18.40 -2.90
N ARG A 247 -9.25 18.01 -1.64
CA ARG A 247 -8.75 18.76 -0.50
C ARG A 247 -7.52 18.08 0.08
N LEU A 248 -6.60 18.87 0.61
CA LEU A 248 -5.30 18.40 1.12
C LEU A 248 -5.18 18.48 2.65
N ASP A 249 -6.24 18.91 3.33
CA ASP A 249 -6.25 19.16 4.78
C ASP A 249 -6.33 17.88 5.63
N GLU A 250 -6.76 16.78 5.04
CA GLU A 250 -6.78 15.45 5.69
C GLU A 250 -5.49 14.64 5.46
N THR A 251 -4.55 15.18 4.68
CA THR A 251 -3.31 14.47 4.36
C THR A 251 -2.36 14.50 5.56
N LYS A 252 -2.01 13.32 6.04
CA LYS A 252 -1.09 13.07 7.17
C LYS A 252 0.29 12.59 6.74
N PHE A 253 0.41 12.12 5.50
CA PHE A 253 1.68 11.67 4.94
C PHE A 253 1.91 12.33 3.59
N LEU A 254 3.07 12.96 3.43
CA LEU A 254 3.47 13.56 2.16
C LEU A 254 4.82 12.99 1.73
N VAL A 255 4.87 12.45 0.52
CA VAL A 255 6.11 11.96 -0.09
C VAL A 255 6.43 12.78 -1.32
N LEU A 256 7.68 13.24 -1.42
CA LEU A 256 8.24 13.88 -2.61
C LEU A 256 9.28 12.92 -3.20
N ASP A 257 8.94 12.18 -4.26
CA ASP A 257 9.87 11.24 -4.90
C ASP A 257 10.51 11.86 -6.14
N GLU A 258 11.80 11.56 -6.36
CA GLU A 258 12.65 12.16 -7.39
C GLU A 258 12.56 13.72 -7.37
N ALA A 259 12.81 14.31 -6.19
CA ALA A 259 12.62 15.74 -5.94
C ALA A 259 13.55 16.65 -6.77
N ASP A 260 14.77 16.20 -7.05
CA ASP A 260 15.68 16.84 -7.99
C ASP A 260 15.13 16.84 -9.43
N GLN A 261 14.57 15.73 -9.88
CA GLN A 261 13.92 15.70 -11.19
C GLN A 261 12.71 16.65 -11.25
N MET A 262 11.93 16.76 -10.17
CA MET A 262 10.85 17.76 -10.07
C MET A 262 11.38 19.20 -10.14
N LEU A 263 12.58 19.46 -9.63
CA LEU A 263 13.26 20.75 -9.80
C LEU A 263 13.68 20.97 -11.26
N ASP A 264 14.32 19.99 -11.88
CA ASP A 264 14.86 20.09 -13.24
C ASP A 264 13.78 20.38 -14.29
N ILE A 265 12.60 19.79 -14.14
CA ILE A 265 11.45 20.02 -15.03
C ILE A 265 10.56 21.21 -14.60
N GLY A 266 10.98 21.96 -13.57
CA GLY A 266 10.33 23.21 -13.17
C GLY A 266 9.06 23.06 -12.32
N PHE A 267 8.82 21.91 -11.68
CA PHE A 267 7.66 21.70 -10.81
C PHE A 267 7.81 22.18 -9.38
N LEU A 268 9.00 22.62 -8.96
CA LEU A 268 9.23 23.06 -7.58
C LEU A 268 8.24 24.17 -7.10
N PRO A 269 7.84 25.17 -7.92
CA PRO A 269 6.81 26.13 -7.51
C PRO A 269 5.45 25.48 -7.22
N ALA A 270 5.02 24.51 -8.02
CA ALA A 270 3.78 23.76 -7.82
C ALA A 270 3.85 22.91 -6.55
N VAL A 271 4.96 22.20 -6.35
CA VAL A 271 5.22 21.42 -5.12
C VAL A 271 5.09 22.29 -3.88
N LYS A 272 5.69 23.50 -3.88
CA LYS A 272 5.59 24.44 -2.75
C LYS A 272 4.15 24.88 -2.45
N ARG A 273 3.36 25.17 -3.49
CA ARG A 273 1.94 25.53 -3.35
C ARG A 273 1.08 24.37 -2.88
N ILE A 274 1.41 23.13 -3.27
CA ILE A 274 0.77 21.93 -2.73
C ILE A 274 1.07 21.81 -1.24
N ILE A 275 2.35 21.82 -0.85
CA ILE A 275 2.77 21.63 0.55
C ILE A 275 2.13 22.68 1.46
N SER A 276 2.00 23.93 1.02
CA SER A 276 1.37 24.99 1.82
C SER A 276 -0.12 24.80 2.07
N LYS A 277 -0.80 23.99 1.23
CA LYS A 277 -2.22 23.62 1.39
C LYS A 277 -2.41 22.32 2.19
N VAL A 278 -1.35 21.54 2.41
CA VAL A 278 -1.38 20.31 3.22
C VAL A 278 -1.34 20.66 4.71
N ASN A 279 -1.97 19.82 5.55
CA ASN A 279 -1.90 19.94 7.00
C ASN A 279 -0.45 20.04 7.52
N LYS A 280 -0.18 20.91 8.49
CA LYS A 280 1.14 21.04 9.13
C LYS A 280 1.47 19.85 10.03
N ASP A 281 0.44 19.29 10.68
CA ASP A 281 0.56 18.05 11.44
C ASP A 281 0.52 16.86 10.48
N ARG A 282 1.69 16.58 9.90
CA ARG A 282 1.96 15.53 8.92
C ARG A 282 3.38 15.01 9.08
N GLN A 283 3.63 13.80 8.58
CA GLN A 283 4.97 13.28 8.32
C GLN A 283 5.33 13.54 6.85
N THR A 284 6.53 14.04 6.59
CA THR A 284 7.02 14.35 5.24
C THR A 284 8.29 13.56 4.93
N LEU A 285 8.27 12.87 3.79
CA LEU A 285 9.40 12.10 3.28
C LEU A 285 9.86 12.71 1.94
N LEU A 286 11.15 12.96 1.79
CA LEU A 286 11.74 13.48 0.55
C LEU A 286 12.77 12.48 0.05
N PHE A 287 12.64 12.06 -1.20
CA PHE A 287 13.59 11.20 -1.88
C PHE A 287 14.18 11.91 -3.10
N SER A 288 15.50 11.85 -3.25
CA SER A 288 16.23 12.53 -4.31
C SER A 288 17.52 11.77 -4.62
N ALA A 289 18.03 11.85 -5.85
CA ALA A 289 19.37 11.33 -6.15
C ALA A 289 20.48 12.30 -5.68
N THR A 290 20.19 13.60 -5.68
CA THR A 290 21.13 14.68 -5.37
C THR A 290 20.61 15.62 -4.26
N MET A 291 21.53 16.32 -3.58
CA MET A 291 21.22 17.33 -2.58
C MET A 291 21.67 18.72 -3.05
N SER A 292 20.99 19.26 -4.07
CA SER A 292 21.23 20.63 -4.53
C SER A 292 20.85 21.67 -3.45
N LYS A 293 21.26 22.93 -3.64
CA LYS A 293 20.92 24.01 -2.70
C LYS A 293 19.40 24.20 -2.59
N GLU A 294 18.69 24.02 -3.70
CA GLU A 294 17.24 24.14 -3.80
C GLU A 294 16.53 22.99 -3.06
N ILE A 295 17.02 21.75 -3.20
CA ILE A 295 16.50 20.59 -2.46
C ILE A 295 16.80 20.72 -0.96
N LYS A 296 18.01 21.17 -0.59
CA LYS A 296 18.35 21.45 0.80
C LYS A 296 17.41 22.50 1.40
N LYS A 297 17.16 23.60 0.69
CA LYS A 297 16.21 24.63 1.12
C LYS A 297 14.79 24.09 1.24
N LEU A 298 14.36 23.22 0.33
CA LEU A 298 13.06 22.56 0.39
C LEU A 298 12.94 21.72 1.68
N THR A 299 13.95 20.90 1.97
CA THR A 299 14.04 20.10 3.19
C THR A 299 13.94 20.97 4.44
N GLU A 300 14.80 21.98 4.56
CA GLU A 300 14.87 22.87 5.74
C GLU A 300 13.57 23.66 5.96
N THR A 301 12.81 23.92 4.90
CA THR A 301 11.57 24.70 4.98
C THR A 301 10.36 23.83 5.35
N TYR A 302 10.31 22.58 4.88
CA TYR A 302 9.07 21.78 4.87
C TYR A 302 9.12 20.48 5.66
N LEU A 303 10.29 20.05 6.12
CA LEU A 303 10.49 18.88 6.98
C LEU A 303 10.89 19.32 8.39
N THR A 304 10.53 18.51 9.39
CA THR A 304 10.80 18.76 10.81
C THR A 304 11.76 17.72 11.36
N ASP A 305 12.98 18.13 11.74
CA ASP A 305 14.03 17.25 12.28
C ASP A 305 14.19 15.93 11.48
N PRO A 306 14.43 16.00 10.16
CA PRO A 306 14.39 14.81 9.33
C PRO A 306 15.62 13.92 9.52
N VAL A 307 15.40 12.61 9.56
CA VAL A 307 16.47 11.61 9.47
C VAL A 307 17.02 11.63 8.05
N GLN A 308 18.32 11.85 7.90
CA GLN A 308 19.01 11.72 6.62
C GLN A 308 19.54 10.30 6.44
N VAL A 309 19.12 9.68 5.33
CA VAL A 309 19.63 8.38 4.89
C VAL A 309 20.29 8.59 3.54
N SER A 310 21.55 8.20 3.40
CA SER A 310 22.29 8.28 2.13
C SER A 310 22.84 6.91 1.78
N VAL A 311 22.60 6.48 0.53
CA VAL A 311 23.11 5.23 0.00
C VAL A 311 23.90 5.52 -1.26
N THR A 312 25.21 5.30 -1.18
CA THR A 312 26.09 5.30 -2.34
C THR A 312 25.80 4.06 -3.19
N PRO A 313 25.72 4.17 -4.53
CA PRO A 313 25.58 3.00 -5.39
C PRO A 313 26.84 2.11 -5.26
N GLU A 314 26.66 0.79 -5.18
CA GLU A 314 27.78 -0.17 -5.20
C GLU A 314 28.48 -0.26 -6.57
N ASN A 315 27.91 0.32 -7.63
CA ASN A 315 28.52 0.35 -8.96
C ASN A 315 28.51 1.77 -9.52
N SER A 316 29.67 2.43 -9.55
CA SER A 316 30.00 3.33 -10.64
C SER A 316 30.07 2.50 -11.92
N THR A 317 28.94 2.37 -12.62
CA THR A 317 28.81 1.63 -13.89
C THR A 317 29.73 2.13 -15.01
N VAL A 318 30.49 3.21 -14.78
CA VAL A 318 31.49 3.72 -15.73
C VAL A 318 32.59 2.69 -16.00
N ASP A 319 32.95 1.84 -15.03
CA ASP A 319 34.04 0.86 -15.21
C ASP A 319 33.62 -0.47 -15.87
N LYS A 320 32.33 -0.65 -16.24
CA LYS A 320 31.81 -1.92 -16.81
C LYS A 320 31.27 -1.83 -18.24
N ILE A 321 31.32 -0.66 -18.87
CA ILE A 321 30.87 -0.50 -20.26
C ILE A 321 32.11 -0.43 -21.17
N GLU A 322 32.40 -1.52 -21.88
CA GLU A 322 33.34 -1.47 -23.01
C GLU A 322 32.72 -0.64 -24.13
N GLN A 323 33.20 0.58 -24.31
CA GLN A 323 32.83 1.47 -25.39
C GLN A 323 33.91 1.41 -26.47
N SER A 324 33.52 1.16 -27.71
CA SER A 324 34.41 1.24 -28.87
C SER A 324 33.79 2.15 -29.94
N LEU A 325 34.64 2.81 -30.72
CA LEU A 325 34.25 3.75 -31.75
C LEU A 325 34.91 3.33 -33.06
N MET A 326 34.10 3.13 -34.11
CA MET A 326 34.60 2.79 -35.44
C MET A 326 34.44 4.00 -36.36
N HIS A 327 35.56 4.54 -36.84
CA HIS A 327 35.57 5.58 -37.84
C HIS A 327 35.31 4.97 -39.22
N LEU A 328 34.26 5.44 -39.91
CA LEU A 328 33.99 5.06 -41.30
C LEU A 328 34.53 6.16 -42.23
N SER A 329 35.31 5.75 -43.23
CA SER A 329 35.71 6.63 -44.33
C SER A 329 34.50 6.90 -45.23
N LYS A 330 34.23 8.17 -45.52
CA LYS A 330 33.24 8.57 -46.54
C LYS A 330 33.68 8.00 -47.91
N GLN A 331 32.77 7.28 -48.56
CA GLN A 331 32.89 6.93 -50.00
C GLN A 331 32.73 8.17 -50.86
#